data_AF-C0H6V7-F1
#
_entry.id   AF-C0H6V7-F1
#
_cell.length_a   1.000
_cell.length_b   1.000
_cell.length_c   1.000
_cell.angle_alpha   90.00
_cell.angle_beta   90.00
_cell.angle_gamma   90.00
#
_symmetry.space_group_name_H-M   'P 1'
#
loop_
_entity.id
_entity.type
_entity.pdbx_description
1 polymer ?
#
loop_
_entity_poly.entity_id
_entity_poly.type
_entity_poly.pdbx_seq_one_letter_code
_entity_poly.pdbx_strand_id
1 'polypeptide(L)'
;MVSKVVLFVALVGVVSAEHAFSSQHIHKYDGHHEPVHHGHHHDYYTHPKYEFEYKVSDPHTGDHKSQHESRDGDVVKGYYSLHQPDGSERHVHYHGDHHSG
;
A
#
# COMPACT_ATOMS: atom_id res chain seq x y z
N MET A 1 9.36 2.77 -61.36
CA MET A 1 7.98 2.61 -60.82
C MET A 1 8.07 1.59 -59.69
N VAL A 2 7.94 2.08 -58.46
CA VAL A 2 8.24 1.37 -57.21
C VAL A 2 7.16 0.31 -56.96
N SER A 3 7.47 -0.97 -57.16
CA SER A 3 6.49 -2.05 -56.96
C SER A 3 6.49 -2.49 -55.50
N LYS A 4 5.42 -2.09 -54.81
CA LYS A 4 4.72 -2.83 -53.75
C LYS A 4 5.55 -3.32 -52.57
N VAL A 5 5.69 -2.41 -51.61
CA VAL A 5 5.86 -2.72 -50.18
C VAL A 5 4.63 -3.52 -49.71
N VAL A 6 4.76 -4.82 -49.48
CA VAL A 6 3.93 -5.58 -48.54
C VAL A 6 4.77 -6.76 -48.04
N LEU A 7 5.39 -6.63 -46.87
CA LEU A 7 5.78 -7.79 -46.07
C LEU A 7 4.90 -7.76 -44.82
N PHE A 8 3.98 -8.71 -44.75
CA PHE A 8 3.03 -8.92 -43.67
C PHE A 8 3.78 -9.02 -42.33
N VAL A 9 3.57 -8.05 -41.45
CA VAL A 9 3.97 -8.15 -40.04
C VAL A 9 3.10 -9.24 -39.42
N ALA A 10 3.70 -10.39 -39.14
CA ALA A 10 3.06 -11.45 -38.38
C ALA A 10 2.92 -11.00 -36.92
N LEU A 11 1.84 -10.29 -36.62
CA LEU A 11 1.37 -10.05 -35.27
C LEU A 11 0.78 -11.36 -34.74
N VAL A 12 1.65 -12.23 -34.24
CA VAL A 12 1.24 -13.26 -33.28
C VAL A 12 0.97 -12.52 -31.98
N GLY A 13 -0.28 -12.11 -31.79
CA GLY A 13 -0.75 -11.53 -30.54
C GLY A 13 -0.66 -12.57 -29.43
N VAL A 14 0.47 -12.59 -28.72
CA VAL A 14 0.56 -13.26 -27.43
C VAL A 14 -0.30 -12.44 -26.47
N VAL A 15 -1.53 -12.86 -26.26
CA VAL A 15 -2.37 -12.33 -25.19
C VAL A 15 -1.82 -12.91 -23.88
N SER A 16 -0.87 -12.20 -23.27
CA SER A 16 -0.46 -12.49 -21.90
C SER A 16 -1.68 -12.27 -21.01
N ALA A 17 -2.25 -13.35 -20.48
CA ALA A 17 -3.24 -13.28 -19.42
C ALA A 17 -2.52 -12.84 -18.13
N GLU A 18 -2.32 -11.53 -17.97
CA GLU A 18 -1.80 -10.99 -16.72
C GLU A 18 -2.91 -11.09 -15.65
N HIS A 19 -2.57 -11.68 -14.51
CA HIS A 19 -3.53 -11.90 -13.43
C HIS A 19 -3.50 -10.74 -12.43
N ALA A 20 -4.68 -10.32 -11.99
CA ALA A 20 -4.80 -9.35 -10.90
C ALA A 20 -4.29 -9.93 -9.58
N PHE A 21 -3.56 -9.12 -8.82
CA PHE A 21 -3.01 -9.46 -7.51
C PHE A 21 -3.37 -8.38 -6.49
N SER A 22 -3.78 -8.81 -5.30
CA SER A 22 -3.95 -7.94 -4.13
C SER A 22 -3.39 -8.59 -2.88
N SER A 23 -2.80 -7.79 -2.00
CA SER A 23 -2.33 -8.24 -0.69
C SER A 23 -2.65 -7.20 0.39
N GLN A 24 -2.91 -7.68 1.60
CA GLN A 24 -3.05 -6.85 2.79
C GLN A 24 -2.33 -7.54 3.94
N HIS A 25 -1.53 -6.80 4.69
CA HIS A 25 -0.74 -7.31 5.78
C HIS A 25 -0.81 -6.36 6.99
N ILE A 26 -0.91 -6.93 8.20
CA ILE A 26 -0.77 -6.19 9.46
C ILE A 26 0.09 -6.96 10.44
N HIS A 27 1.20 -6.37 10.88
CA HIS A 27 2.01 -6.87 12.00
C HIS A 27 1.71 -6.00 13.22
N LYS A 28 1.17 -6.58 14.30
CA LYS A 28 1.01 -5.90 15.59
C LYS A 28 2.10 -6.34 16.54
N TYR A 29 2.61 -5.42 17.34
CA TYR A 29 3.68 -5.65 18.32
C TYR A 29 3.17 -5.53 19.76
N ASP A 30 1.87 -5.70 19.97
CA ASP A 30 1.23 -5.57 21.27
C ASP A 30 1.90 -6.55 22.27
N GLY A 31 2.70 -5.99 23.19
CA GLY A 31 3.43 -6.74 24.21
C GLY A 31 2.56 -7.14 25.39
N HIS A 32 3.05 -8.12 26.16
CA HIS A 32 2.43 -8.62 27.38
C HIS A 32 1.97 -7.47 28.32
N HIS A 33 0.76 -7.62 28.87
CA HIS A 33 0.17 -6.67 29.80
C HIS A 33 1.03 -6.58 31.07
N GLU A 34 1.67 -5.43 31.33
CA GLU A 34 2.26 -5.12 32.63
C GLU A 34 1.16 -4.57 33.56
N PRO A 35 0.86 -5.24 34.69
CA PRO A 35 -0.13 -4.74 35.63
C PRO A 35 0.42 -3.52 36.38
N VAL A 36 -0.03 -2.34 35.96
CA VAL A 36 0.28 -1.08 36.66
C VAL A 36 -0.72 -0.90 37.82
N HIS A 37 -0.24 -0.98 39.06
CA HIS A 37 -1.06 -0.73 40.25
C HIS A 37 -1.16 0.76 40.54
N HIS A 38 -2.18 1.42 40.02
CA HIS A 38 -2.63 2.73 40.50
C HIS A 38 -4.06 2.64 41.04
N GLY A 39 -4.28 3.30 42.19
CA GLY A 39 -5.51 3.21 42.95
C GLY A 39 -6.77 3.47 42.11
N HIS A 40 -7.71 2.55 42.21
CA HIS A 40 -9.13 2.67 41.86
C HIS A 40 -9.55 2.91 40.40
N HIS A 41 -8.64 2.92 39.41
CA HIS A 41 -9.02 2.80 37.99
C HIS A 41 -8.00 1.92 37.24
N HIS A 42 -8.46 0.77 36.76
CA HIS A 42 -7.64 -0.15 35.95
C HIS A 42 -7.57 0.34 34.50
N ASP A 43 -6.76 1.36 34.24
CA ASP A 43 -6.47 1.79 32.87
C ASP A 43 -5.32 0.92 32.33
N TYR A 44 -5.66 -0.06 31.49
CA TYR A 44 -4.70 -0.90 30.79
C TYR A 44 -4.00 -0.08 29.70
N TYR A 45 -2.85 0.52 30.00
CA TYR A 45 -2.06 1.23 29.00
C TYR A 45 -1.08 0.26 28.30
N THR A 46 -1.35 -0.09 27.04
CA THR A 46 -0.42 -0.84 26.19
C THR A 46 0.17 0.10 25.16
N HIS A 47 1.50 0.08 24.96
CA HIS A 47 2.15 0.86 23.91
C HIS A 47 1.71 0.39 22.52
N PRO A 48 0.90 1.18 21.77
CA PRO A 48 0.37 0.73 20.49
C PRO A 48 1.47 0.72 19.44
N LYS A 49 1.69 -0.42 18.79
CA LYS A 49 2.69 -0.52 17.73
C LYS A 49 2.27 -1.49 16.63
N TYR A 50 2.29 -1.04 15.39
CA TYR A 50 1.99 -1.88 14.23
C TYR A 50 2.73 -1.44 12.96
N GLU A 51 2.81 -2.37 12.02
CA GLU A 51 3.12 -2.15 10.61
C GLU A 51 1.95 -2.64 9.78
N PHE A 52 1.51 -1.84 8.82
CA PHE A 52 0.40 -2.13 7.93
C PHE A 52 0.84 -1.91 6.47
N GLU A 53 0.48 -2.84 5.60
CA GLU A 53 0.73 -2.76 4.17
C GLU A 53 -0.47 -3.23 3.36
N TYR A 54 -0.69 -2.60 2.21
CA TYR A 54 -1.68 -3.02 1.23
C TYR A 54 -1.16 -2.76 -0.19
N LYS A 55 -1.52 -3.63 -1.14
CA LYS A 55 -1.15 -3.48 -2.54
C LYS A 55 -2.23 -4.06 -3.45
N VAL A 56 -2.47 -3.39 -4.58
CA VAL A 56 -3.19 -3.92 -5.75
C VAL A 56 -2.34 -3.72 -6.99
N SER A 57 -2.33 -4.75 -7.83
CA SER A 57 -1.77 -4.72 -9.17
C SER A 57 -2.71 -5.49 -10.08
N ASP A 58 -3.53 -4.78 -10.82
CA ASP A 58 -4.47 -5.34 -11.78
C ASP A 58 -4.24 -4.73 -13.17
N PRO A 59 -3.48 -5.43 -14.03
CA PRO A 59 -3.21 -4.98 -15.39
C PRO A 59 -4.46 -4.89 -16.27
N HIS A 60 -5.54 -5.60 -15.93
CA HIS A 60 -6.77 -5.58 -16.71
C HIS A 60 -7.56 -4.29 -16.50
N THR A 61 -7.63 -3.80 -15.25
CA THR A 61 -8.31 -2.54 -14.91
C THR A 61 -7.37 -1.33 -14.92
N GLY A 62 -6.05 -1.56 -14.93
CA GLY A 62 -5.03 -0.52 -14.73
C GLY A 62 -4.91 -0.08 -13.27
N ASP A 63 -5.49 -0.83 -12.33
CA ASP A 63 -5.44 -0.51 -10.92
C ASP A 63 -4.08 -0.90 -10.32
N HIS A 64 -3.24 0.11 -10.09
CA HIS A 64 -1.96 -0.06 -9.41
C HIS A 64 -1.89 0.94 -8.25
N LYS A 65 -1.92 0.39 -7.03
CA LYS A 65 -1.82 1.18 -5.80
C LYS A 65 -1.16 0.41 -4.68
N SER A 66 -0.55 1.15 -3.76
CA SER A 66 0.03 0.59 -2.54
C SER A 66 -0.06 1.57 -1.38
N GLN A 67 -0.08 1.02 -0.16
CA GLN A 67 -0.03 1.77 1.09
C GLN A 67 0.94 1.08 2.03
N HIS A 68 1.71 1.87 2.78
CA HIS A 68 2.44 1.41 3.96
C HIS A 68 2.18 2.40 5.09
N GLU A 69 1.90 1.90 6.29
CA GLU A 69 1.73 2.70 7.49
C GLU A 69 2.42 2.03 8.68
N SER A 70 3.17 2.80 9.44
CA SER A 70 3.74 2.36 10.71
C SER A 70 3.24 3.25 11.84
N ARG A 71 2.90 2.61 12.96
CA ARG A 71 2.58 3.30 14.20
C ARG A 71 3.53 2.84 15.29
N ASP A 72 4.05 3.81 16.03
CA ASP A 72 4.84 3.59 17.24
C ASP A 72 4.40 4.60 18.30
N GLY A 73 3.60 4.13 19.26
CA GLY A 73 2.97 4.99 20.26
C GLY A 73 1.98 5.97 19.63
N ASP A 74 2.24 7.25 19.84
CA ASP A 74 1.42 8.35 19.30
C ASP A 74 1.87 8.82 17.92
N VAL A 75 2.97 8.27 17.40
CA VAL A 75 3.49 8.62 16.08
C VAL A 75 2.96 7.63 15.06
N VAL A 76 2.31 8.15 14.01
CA VAL A 76 1.94 7.40 12.82
C VAL A 76 2.61 8.04 11.61
N LYS A 77 3.12 7.22 10.69
CA LYS A 77 3.67 7.70 9.44
C LYS A 77 3.46 6.68 8.35
N GLY A 78 3.39 7.15 7.12
CA GLY A 78 3.21 6.24 6.01
C GLY A 78 3.22 6.94 4.68
N TYR A 79 2.87 6.15 3.67
CA TYR A 79 2.65 6.67 2.34
C TYR A 79 1.56 5.88 1.62
N TYR A 80 1.05 6.51 0.57
CA TYR A 80 0.19 5.89 -0.43
C TYR A 80 0.73 6.21 -1.84
N SER A 81 0.72 5.23 -2.72
CA SER A 81 0.96 5.39 -4.16
C SER A 81 -0.28 5.00 -4.96
N LEU A 82 -0.59 5.77 -6.00
CA LEU A 82 -1.65 5.50 -6.98
C LEU A 82 -1.23 5.89 -8.38
N HIS A 83 -1.31 4.95 -9.30
CA HIS A 83 -1.29 5.24 -10.74
C HIS A 83 -2.59 5.91 -11.14
N GLN A 84 -2.48 7.09 -11.74
CA GLN A 84 -3.62 7.89 -12.18
C GLN A 84 -3.96 7.60 -13.66
N PRO A 85 -5.20 7.86 -14.09
CA PRO A 85 -5.62 7.62 -15.48
C PRO A 85 -4.86 8.44 -16.53
N ASP A 86 -4.22 9.54 -16.14
CA ASP A 86 -3.38 10.37 -17.01
C ASP A 86 -1.94 9.85 -17.16
N GLY A 87 -1.63 8.69 -16.56
CA GLY A 87 -0.32 8.05 -16.59
C GLY A 87 0.66 8.58 -15.54
N SER A 88 0.27 9.56 -14.71
CA SER A 88 1.09 10.02 -13.60
C SER A 88 0.94 9.10 -12.38
N GLU A 89 1.97 9.08 -11.53
CA GLU A 89 1.91 8.37 -10.24
C GLU A 89 1.86 9.39 -9.11
N ARG A 90 0.83 9.28 -8.26
CA ARG A 90 0.69 10.12 -7.08
C ARG A 90 1.32 9.43 -5.88
N HIS A 91 2.33 10.07 -5.30
CA HIS A 91 2.91 9.68 -4.02
C HIS A 91 2.48 10.67 -2.93
N VAL A 92 1.86 10.15 -1.87
CA VAL A 92 1.47 10.96 -0.71
C VAL A 92 2.17 10.40 0.50
N HIS A 93 3.01 11.21 1.15
CA HIS A 93 3.60 10.92 2.44
C HIS A 93 2.81 11.63 3.53
N TYR A 94 2.56 10.96 4.64
CA TYR A 94 1.87 11.53 5.78
C TYR A 94 2.59 11.15 7.07
N HIS A 95 2.39 12.02 8.07
CA HIS A 95 2.91 11.90 9.42
C HIS A 95 1.88 12.49 10.36
N GLY A 96 1.67 11.85 11.50
CA GLY A 96 0.83 12.36 12.57
C GLY A 96 1.46 12.04 13.92
N ASP A 97 1.39 12.99 14.84
CA ASP A 97 1.79 12.85 16.23
C ASP A 97 0.83 13.62 17.16
N HIS A 98 1.15 13.69 18.46
CA HIS A 98 0.29 14.35 19.44
C HIS A 98 0.15 15.88 19.21
N HIS A 99 1.00 16.48 18.39
CA HIS A 99 1.04 17.92 18.16
C HIS A 99 0.65 18.32 16.75
N SER A 100 0.83 17.44 15.77
CA SER A 100 0.72 17.76 14.35
C SER A 100 0.18 16.59 13.53
N GLY A 101 -0.45 16.94 12.40
CA GLY A 101 -0.95 16.03 11.37
C GLY A 101 -1.17 16.77 10.06
#